data_AF-A0A6G7ZF13-F1
#
_entry.id   AF-A0A6G7ZF13-F1
#
_cell.length_a   1.000
_cell.length_b   1.000
_cell.length_c   1.000
_cell.angle_alpha   90.00
_cell.angle_beta   90.00
_cell.angle_gamma   90.00
#
_symmetry.space_group_name_H-M   'P 1'
#
loop_
_entity.id
_entity.type
_entity.pdbx_description
1 polymer ?
#
loop_
_entity_poly.entity_id
_entity_poly.type
_entity_poly.pdbx_seq_one_letter_code
_entity_poly.pdbx_strand_id
1 'polypeptide(L)'
;MMSARQSPALLPFLQKLERGCTFTGEERDAILALPFTPMQIEANRDFLREGQPVDCSTFVFSGMVGAFKQDRSGRRQVVSIYIPGDMVDLHSVPVPETAAALQSLVATTVLHVPHPALRDIAARYPKIAFAFWRQSVLDAAILMEWVMNLGQRNARCRTAHFLCELAYRAHRRTPADGSRIPYGVTQFALADILGLTPVHVNRTLQLLRSEGLIDTIDRSIHRILDWKGLVKAGDFHPGYLKLDEEAMTGWSCHPQVALAN
;
A
#
# COMPACT_ATOMS: atom_id res chain seq x y z
N MET A 1 -8.62 -28.69 21.37
CA MET A 1 -8.90 -28.79 19.93
C MET A 1 -9.94 -27.73 19.54
N MET A 2 -9.51 -26.48 19.33
CA MET A 2 -10.36 -25.44 18.77
C MET A 2 -10.32 -25.56 17.24
N SER A 3 -11.48 -25.73 16.62
CA SER A 3 -11.66 -25.72 15.17
C SER A 3 -11.16 -24.38 14.60
N ALA A 4 -10.31 -24.46 13.57
CA ALA A 4 -9.75 -23.36 12.79
C ALA A 4 -10.83 -22.61 11.99
N ARG A 5 -11.75 -21.94 12.68
CA ARG A 5 -12.67 -20.97 12.08
C ARG A 5 -11.85 -19.77 11.61
N GLN A 6 -11.73 -19.65 10.29
CA GLN A 6 -11.36 -18.48 9.49
C GLN A 6 -10.94 -17.25 10.32
N SER A 7 -9.63 -17.00 10.42
CA SER A 7 -9.13 -15.80 11.06
C SER A 7 -9.48 -14.58 10.20
N PRO A 8 -10.13 -13.52 10.72
CA PRO A 8 -10.46 -12.32 9.96
C PRO A 8 -9.24 -11.47 9.58
N ALA A 9 -8.02 -12.00 9.76
CA ALA A 9 -6.78 -11.27 9.57
C ALA A 9 -6.58 -10.78 8.12
N LEU A 10 -7.07 -11.53 7.13
CA LEU A 10 -7.01 -11.17 5.71
C LEU A 10 -8.26 -10.42 5.21
N LEU A 11 -9.22 -10.08 6.08
CA LEU A 11 -10.39 -9.31 5.70
C LEU A 11 -10.04 -7.96 5.04
N PRO A 12 -9.04 -7.19 5.53
CA PRO A 12 -8.63 -5.95 4.85
C PRO A 12 -8.07 -6.20 3.44
N PHE A 13 -7.39 -7.32 3.22
CA PHE A 13 -6.91 -7.72 1.89
C PHE A 13 -8.08 -7.98 0.95
N LEU A 14 -9.05 -8.80 1.39
CA LEU A 14 -10.26 -9.08 0.61
C LEU A 14 -11.00 -7.79 0.25
N GLN A 15 -11.23 -6.90 1.22
CA GLN A 15 -11.89 -5.62 1.00
C GLN A 15 -11.14 -4.73 0.00
N LYS A 16 -9.81 -4.82 -0.07
CA LYS A 16 -9.00 -4.09 -1.06
C LYS A 16 -9.18 -4.66 -2.46
N LEU A 17 -9.15 -5.99 -2.59
CA LEU A 17 -9.41 -6.67 -3.87
C LEU A 17 -10.82 -6.37 -4.40
N GLU A 18 -11.80 -6.32 -3.49
CA GLU A 18 -13.21 -6.04 -3.82
C GLU A 18 -13.47 -4.62 -4.35
N ARG A 19 -12.50 -3.69 -4.26
CA ARG A 19 -12.63 -2.36 -4.88
C ARG A 19 -12.63 -2.39 -6.40
N GLY A 20 -12.20 -3.48 -7.03
CA GLY A 20 -12.21 -3.60 -8.50
C GLY A 20 -12.62 -4.98 -9.01
N CYS A 21 -13.06 -5.88 -8.13
CA CYS A 21 -13.46 -7.24 -8.47
C CYS A 21 -14.64 -7.67 -7.60
N THR A 22 -15.56 -8.46 -8.14
CA THR A 22 -16.63 -9.08 -7.36
C THR A 22 -16.35 -10.57 -7.18
N PHE A 23 -16.37 -11.05 -5.94
CA PHE A 23 -16.12 -12.44 -5.61
C PHE A 23 -17.41 -13.16 -5.18
N THR A 24 -17.49 -14.47 -5.44
CA THR A 24 -18.51 -15.36 -4.88
C THR A 24 -18.24 -15.62 -3.39
N GLY A 25 -19.19 -16.25 -2.68
CA GLY A 25 -18.95 -16.67 -1.29
C GLY A 25 -17.74 -17.60 -1.15
N GLU A 26 -17.65 -18.59 -2.05
CA GLU A 26 -16.54 -19.55 -2.10
C GLU A 26 -15.18 -18.87 -2.36
N GLU A 27 -15.12 -17.91 -3.29
CA GLU A 27 -13.90 -17.14 -3.58
C GLU A 27 -13.47 -16.29 -2.37
N ARG A 28 -14.42 -15.65 -1.67
CA ARG A 28 -14.14 -14.92 -0.42
C ARG A 28 -13.58 -15.84 0.65
N ASP A 29 -14.24 -16.98 0.87
CA ASP A 29 -13.82 -17.98 1.86
C ASP A 29 -12.42 -18.51 1.54
N ALA A 30 -12.11 -18.74 0.27
CA ALA A 30 -10.79 -19.18 -0.17
C ALA A 30 -9.71 -18.14 0.14
N ILE A 31 -9.95 -16.85 -0.12
CA ILE A 31 -9.00 -15.76 0.21
C ILE A 31 -8.77 -15.68 1.72
N LEU A 32 -9.85 -15.73 2.50
CA LEU A 32 -9.80 -15.65 3.96
C LEU A 32 -9.17 -16.90 4.61
N ALA A 33 -9.14 -18.03 3.89
CA ALA A 33 -8.54 -19.27 4.34
C ALA A 33 -7.07 -19.44 3.94
N LEU A 34 -6.45 -18.47 3.26
CA LEU A 34 -5.03 -18.53 2.92
C LEU A 34 -4.18 -18.75 4.18
N PRO A 35 -3.26 -19.73 4.19
CA PRO A 35 -2.39 -19.95 5.33
C PRO A 35 -1.41 -18.80 5.46
N PHE A 36 -1.05 -18.46 6.70
CA PHE A 36 -0.06 -17.43 6.95
C PHE A 36 0.71 -17.68 8.25
N THR A 37 1.90 -17.09 8.33
CA THR A 37 2.72 -17.02 9.55
C THR A 37 2.85 -15.56 9.99
N PRO A 38 2.35 -15.17 11.18
CA PRO A 38 2.49 -13.81 11.66
C PRO A 38 3.94 -13.51 12.10
N MET A 39 4.41 -12.30 11.83
CA MET A 39 5.69 -11.77 12.30
C MET A 39 5.50 -10.36 12.86
N GLN A 40 5.96 -10.15 14.09
CA GLN A 40 5.98 -8.82 14.72
C GLN A 40 7.35 -8.19 14.53
N ILE A 41 7.36 -6.90 14.19
CA ILE A 41 8.54 -6.14 13.84
C ILE A 41 8.51 -4.82 14.61
N GLU A 42 9.58 -4.52 15.35
CA GLU A 42 9.74 -3.23 16.05
C GLU A 42 9.76 -2.07 15.04
N ALA A 43 9.52 -0.85 15.49
CA ALA A 43 9.63 0.32 14.62
C ALA A 43 11.07 0.55 14.12
N ASN A 44 11.21 1.00 12.88
CA ASN A 44 12.47 1.33 12.20
C ASN A 44 13.42 0.13 12.09
N ARG A 45 12.90 -1.05 11.73
CA ARG A 45 13.69 -2.27 11.54
C ARG A 45 13.58 -2.79 10.11
N ASP A 46 14.73 -3.01 9.50
CA ASP A 46 14.83 -3.69 8.22
C ASP A 46 14.61 -5.19 8.44
N PHE A 47 13.79 -5.83 7.62
CA PHE A 47 13.43 -7.24 7.80
C PHE A 47 13.50 -8.07 6.51
N LEU A 48 13.56 -7.45 5.34
CA LEU A 48 13.94 -8.09 4.08
C LEU A 48 14.97 -7.22 3.36
N ARG A 49 15.95 -7.87 2.73
CA ARG A 49 16.99 -7.20 1.91
C ARG A 49 16.56 -7.16 0.45
N GLU A 50 17.09 -6.24 -0.32
CA GLU A 50 16.95 -6.25 -1.79
C GLU A 50 17.67 -7.47 -2.38
N GLY A 51 17.03 -8.13 -3.35
CA GLY A 51 17.58 -9.30 -4.02
C GLY A 51 17.58 -10.59 -3.19
N GLN A 52 16.83 -10.61 -2.08
CA GLN A 52 16.73 -11.78 -1.23
C GLN A 52 15.72 -12.78 -1.84
N PRO A 53 16.10 -14.06 -2.02
CA PRO A 53 15.14 -15.09 -2.41
C PRO A 53 14.04 -15.25 -1.36
N VAL A 54 12.78 -15.35 -1.80
CA VAL A 54 11.61 -15.46 -0.93
C VAL A 54 10.61 -16.51 -1.45
N ASP A 55 9.95 -17.19 -0.52
CA ASP A 55 8.96 -18.23 -0.78
C ASP A 55 7.56 -17.87 -0.26
N CYS A 56 7.40 -16.65 0.24
CA CYS A 56 6.15 -16.09 0.75
C CYS A 56 6.04 -14.60 0.42
N SER A 57 4.80 -14.14 0.30
CA SER A 57 4.47 -12.71 0.18
C SER A 57 4.13 -12.14 1.56
N THR A 58 4.47 -10.88 1.77
CA THR A 58 4.32 -10.12 3.01
C THR A 58 3.04 -9.28 2.97
N PHE A 59 2.05 -9.64 3.79
CA PHE A 59 0.83 -8.86 3.99
C PHE A 59 0.97 -7.94 5.22
N VAL A 60 0.65 -6.66 5.08
CA VAL A 60 0.63 -5.72 6.21
C VAL A 60 -0.69 -5.86 6.96
N PHE A 61 -0.65 -6.43 8.17
CA PHE A 61 -1.83 -6.56 9.03
C PHE A 61 -2.03 -5.31 9.90
N SER A 62 -0.97 -4.79 10.50
CA SER A 62 -0.97 -3.52 11.25
C SER A 62 0.38 -2.82 11.12
N GLY A 63 0.39 -1.50 11.30
CA GLY A 63 1.61 -0.69 11.17
C GLY A 63 1.81 -0.14 9.76
N MET A 64 3.07 0.00 9.35
CA MET A 64 3.43 0.58 8.04
C MET A 64 4.80 0.07 7.62
N VAL A 65 4.90 -0.36 6.36
CA VAL A 65 6.16 -0.83 5.75
C VAL A 65 6.60 0.16 4.68
N GLY A 66 7.89 0.49 4.64
CA GLY A 66 8.52 1.19 3.54
C GLY A 66 9.39 0.22 2.73
N ALA A 67 9.25 0.25 1.41
CA ALA A 67 10.23 -0.35 0.52
C ALA A 67 11.26 0.71 0.11
N PHE A 68 12.54 0.38 0.18
CA PHE A 68 13.62 1.31 -0.15
C PHE A 68 14.71 0.66 -0.99
N LYS A 69 15.41 1.49 -1.76
CA LYS A 69 16.67 1.13 -2.42
C LYS A 69 17.82 1.90 -1.78
N GLN A 70 19.01 1.32 -1.82
CA GLN A 70 20.21 1.92 -1.27
C GLN A 70 21.36 1.80 -2.27
N ASP A 71 22.06 2.91 -2.53
CA ASP A 71 23.26 2.88 -3.35
C ASP A 71 24.49 2.37 -2.56
N ARG A 72 25.60 2.15 -3.27
CA ARG A 72 26.87 1.67 -2.65
C ARG A 72 27.48 2.67 -1.66
N SER A 73 27.07 3.94 -1.70
CA SER A 73 27.49 4.98 -0.78
C SER A 73 26.58 5.06 0.46
N GLY A 74 25.59 4.17 0.57
CA GLY A 74 24.65 4.11 1.69
C GLY A 74 23.49 5.10 1.57
N ARG A 75 23.39 5.86 0.47
CA ARG A 75 22.26 6.77 0.27
C ARG A 75 21.02 5.96 -0.02
N ARG A 76 20.00 6.19 0.79
CA ARG A 76 18.75 5.47 0.78
C ARG A 76 17.63 6.35 0.23
N GLN A 77 16.69 5.72 -0.46
CA GLN A 77 15.44 6.34 -0.90
C GLN A 77 14.30 5.35 -0.73
N VAL A 78 13.28 5.73 0.03
CA VAL A 78 12.01 4.99 0.06
C VAL A 78 11.32 5.19 -1.29
N VAL A 79 10.92 4.09 -1.91
CA VAL A 79 10.29 4.07 -3.25
C VAL A 79 8.81 3.75 -3.19
N SER A 80 8.36 3.08 -2.12
CA SER A 80 6.95 2.77 -1.87
C SER A 80 6.66 2.69 -0.38
N ILE A 81 5.41 2.96 0.01
CA ILE A 81 4.89 2.66 1.34
C ILE A 81 3.70 1.71 1.25
N TYR A 82 3.52 0.90 2.28
CA TYR A 82 2.47 -0.10 2.40
C TYR A 82 1.79 0.03 3.77
N ILE A 83 0.46 0.02 3.75
CA ILE A 83 -0.41 0.22 4.91
C ILE A 83 -1.27 -1.04 5.16
N PRO A 84 -2.01 -1.12 6.27
CA PRO A 84 -2.84 -2.30 6.56
C PRO A 84 -3.79 -2.63 5.40
N GLY A 85 -3.75 -3.89 4.94
CA GLY A 85 -4.49 -4.33 3.76
C GLY A 85 -3.64 -4.49 2.49
N ASP A 86 -2.39 -4.02 2.49
CA ASP A 86 -1.48 -4.16 1.37
C ASP A 86 -0.70 -5.48 1.42
N MET A 87 -0.57 -6.13 0.26
CA MET A 87 0.40 -7.20 0.02
C MET A 87 1.63 -6.56 -0.64
N VAL A 88 2.76 -6.53 0.06
CA VAL A 88 3.92 -5.70 -0.30
C VAL A 88 4.63 -6.18 -1.58
N ASP A 89 4.69 -7.49 -1.76
CA ASP A 89 5.56 -8.17 -2.71
C ASP A 89 4.80 -9.26 -3.46
N LEU A 90 3.53 -9.03 -3.83
CA LEU A 90 2.75 -10.03 -4.59
C LEU A 90 3.41 -10.39 -5.95
N HIS A 91 4.24 -9.49 -6.48
CA HIS A 91 5.08 -9.72 -7.66
C HIS A 91 6.14 -10.82 -7.43
N SER A 92 6.45 -11.17 -6.18
CA SER A 92 7.42 -12.22 -5.87
C SER A 92 6.87 -13.64 -6.08
N VAL A 93 5.55 -13.80 -6.21
CA VAL A 93 4.92 -15.10 -6.51
C VAL A 93 5.43 -15.70 -7.84
N PRO A 94 5.47 -14.95 -8.97
CA PRO A 94 6.09 -15.40 -10.21
C PRO A 94 7.62 -15.20 -10.25
N VAL A 95 8.18 -14.25 -9.49
CA VAL A 95 9.63 -13.94 -9.48
C VAL A 95 10.12 -13.95 -8.03
N PRO A 96 10.56 -15.10 -7.47
CA PRO A 96 10.73 -15.33 -6.02
C PRO A 96 11.95 -14.62 -5.40
N GLU A 97 11.99 -13.30 -5.54
CA GLU A 97 13.05 -12.40 -5.12
C GLU A 97 12.44 -11.03 -4.77
N THR A 98 12.99 -10.35 -3.77
CA THR A 98 12.55 -9.02 -3.36
C THR A 98 13.11 -7.92 -4.28
N ALA A 99 12.23 -7.11 -4.87
CA ALA A 99 12.63 -6.01 -5.76
C ALA A 99 13.27 -4.79 -5.04
N ALA A 100 13.09 -4.71 -3.72
CA ALA A 100 13.59 -3.66 -2.83
C ALA A 100 13.74 -4.21 -1.41
N ALA A 101 14.54 -3.53 -0.58
CA ALA A 101 14.61 -3.84 0.85
C ALA A 101 13.36 -3.33 1.57
N LEU A 102 12.92 -4.02 2.62
CA LEU A 102 11.74 -3.65 3.41
C LEU A 102 12.12 -3.26 4.83
N GLN A 103 11.50 -2.19 5.31
CA GLN A 103 11.61 -1.68 6.67
C GLN A 103 10.24 -1.41 7.28
N SER A 104 10.06 -1.74 8.56
CA SER A 104 8.94 -1.25 9.36
C SER A 104 9.15 0.24 9.73
N LEU A 105 8.20 1.11 9.40
CA LEU A 105 8.30 2.55 9.74
C LEU A 105 7.72 2.87 11.13
N VAL A 106 6.82 2.01 11.61
CA VAL A 106 6.29 1.95 12.97
C VAL A 106 6.31 0.49 13.45
N ALA A 107 5.98 0.23 14.71
CA ALA A 107 5.72 -1.13 15.17
C ALA A 107 4.66 -1.77 14.25
N THR A 108 5.02 -2.89 13.62
CA THR A 108 4.29 -3.47 12.49
C THR A 108 4.10 -4.96 12.71
N THR A 109 2.89 -5.45 12.41
CA THR A 109 2.64 -6.88 12.27
C THR A 109 2.43 -7.19 10.80
N VAL A 110 3.23 -8.11 10.27
CA VAL A 110 3.04 -8.66 8.92
C VAL A 110 2.61 -10.11 9.00
N LEU A 111 1.93 -10.59 7.96
CA LEU A 111 1.58 -12.00 7.77
C LEU A 111 2.29 -12.49 6.51
N HIS A 112 3.11 -13.52 6.65
CA HIS A 112 3.75 -14.17 5.51
C HIS A 112 2.83 -15.23 4.93
N VAL A 113 2.37 -15.02 3.69
CA VAL A 113 1.50 -15.94 2.94
C VAL A 113 2.35 -16.74 1.95
N PRO A 114 2.42 -18.08 2.05
CA PRO A 114 3.27 -18.89 1.18
C PRO A 114 2.92 -18.75 -0.31
N HIS A 115 3.93 -18.62 -1.18
CA HIS A 115 3.75 -18.57 -2.63
C HIS A 115 2.98 -19.78 -3.19
N PRO A 116 3.20 -21.03 -2.73
CA PRO A 116 2.40 -22.16 -3.20
C PRO A 116 0.89 -21.94 -2.97
N ALA A 117 0.49 -21.41 -1.81
CA ALA A 117 -0.92 -21.16 -1.52
C ALA A 117 -1.51 -20.06 -2.41
N LEU A 118 -0.74 -19.00 -2.69
CA LEU A 118 -1.14 -17.93 -3.61
C LEU A 118 -1.25 -18.43 -5.06
N ARG A 119 -0.35 -19.33 -5.50
CA ARG A 119 -0.43 -19.97 -6.82
C ARG A 119 -1.62 -20.90 -6.93
N ASP A 120 -1.86 -21.72 -5.90
CA ASP A 120 -2.96 -22.69 -5.88
C ASP A 120 -4.33 -22.00 -5.94
N ILE A 121 -4.53 -20.94 -5.15
CA ILE A 121 -5.79 -20.17 -5.18
C ILE A 121 -5.98 -19.44 -6.50
N ALA A 122 -4.91 -18.88 -7.08
CA ALA A 122 -4.96 -18.20 -8.37
C ALA A 122 -5.28 -19.18 -9.52
N ALA A 123 -4.72 -20.40 -9.48
CA ALA A 123 -5.01 -21.44 -10.45
C ALA A 123 -6.45 -21.97 -10.33
N ARG A 124 -6.97 -22.07 -9.09
CA ARG A 124 -8.34 -22.53 -8.83
C ARG A 124 -9.40 -21.50 -9.20
N TYR A 125 -9.13 -20.22 -8.93
CA TYR A 125 -10.08 -19.12 -9.15
C TYR A 125 -9.46 -18.03 -10.02
N PRO A 126 -9.69 -18.06 -11.35
CA PRO A 126 -9.11 -17.09 -12.28
C PRO A 126 -9.42 -15.61 -11.95
N LYS A 127 -10.57 -15.33 -11.31
CA LYS A 127 -10.89 -13.97 -10.83
C LYS A 127 -9.95 -13.50 -9.74
N ILE A 128 -9.48 -14.39 -8.87
CA ILE A 128 -8.50 -14.08 -7.83
C ILE A 128 -7.13 -13.82 -8.48
N ALA A 129 -6.73 -14.64 -9.46
CA ALA A 129 -5.50 -14.41 -10.22
C ALA A 129 -5.51 -13.03 -10.89
N PHE A 130 -6.62 -12.66 -11.52
CA PHE A 130 -6.80 -11.34 -12.12
C PHE A 130 -6.73 -10.22 -11.08
N ALA A 131 -7.34 -10.40 -9.92
CA ALA A 131 -7.28 -9.42 -8.83
C ALA A 131 -5.84 -9.23 -8.32
N PHE A 132 -5.04 -10.30 -8.25
CA PHE A 132 -3.62 -10.24 -7.92
C PHE A 132 -2.82 -9.48 -8.98
N TRP A 133 -3.02 -9.79 -10.26
CA TRP A 133 -2.38 -9.05 -11.34
C TRP A 133 -2.74 -7.57 -11.30
N ARG A 134 -4.02 -7.23 -11.09
CA ARG A 134 -4.48 -5.86 -10.93
C ARG A 134 -3.78 -5.14 -9.77
N GLN A 135 -3.54 -5.81 -8.63
CA GLN A 135 -2.77 -5.22 -7.54
C GLN A 135 -1.34 -4.87 -7.98
N SER A 136 -0.65 -5.75 -8.71
CA SER A 136 0.70 -5.44 -9.22
C SER A 136 0.71 -4.27 -10.20
N VAL A 137 -0.34 -4.11 -11.03
CA VAL A 137 -0.46 -2.94 -11.91
C VAL A 137 -0.74 -1.67 -11.11
N LEU A 138 -1.55 -1.73 -10.05
CA LEU A 138 -1.77 -0.61 -9.12
C LEU A 138 -0.45 -0.19 -8.45
N ASP A 139 0.35 -1.14 -7.97
CA ASP A 139 1.64 -0.86 -7.34
C ASP A 139 2.60 -0.17 -8.34
N ALA A 140 2.61 -0.60 -9.60
CA ALA A 140 3.38 0.06 -10.65
C ALA A 140 2.88 1.48 -10.96
N ALA A 141 1.55 1.70 -10.96
CA ALA A 141 0.97 3.03 -11.15
C ALA A 141 1.33 3.99 -10.01
N ILE A 142 1.29 3.51 -8.76
CA ILE A 142 1.76 4.26 -7.59
C ILE A 142 3.24 4.59 -7.72
N LEU A 143 4.07 3.61 -8.12
CA LEU A 143 5.51 3.85 -8.30
C LEU A 143 5.79 4.94 -9.35
N MET A 144 5.07 4.95 -10.47
CA MET A 144 5.19 6.01 -11.49
C MET A 144 4.83 7.39 -10.93
N GLU A 145 3.78 7.48 -10.12
CA GLU A 145 3.42 8.74 -9.46
C GLU A 145 4.49 9.19 -8.45
N TRP A 146 5.10 8.25 -7.73
CA TRP A 146 6.21 8.52 -6.81
C TRP A 146 7.46 9.04 -7.54
N VAL A 147 7.76 8.53 -8.74
CA VAL A 147 8.84 9.07 -9.59
C VAL A 147 8.57 10.53 -9.95
N MET A 148 7.34 10.87 -10.37
CA MET A 148 6.94 12.25 -10.63
C MET A 148 7.03 13.12 -9.36
N ASN A 149 6.54 12.59 -8.24
CA ASN A 149 6.53 13.28 -6.94
C ASN A 149 7.95 13.63 -6.44
N LEU A 150 8.89 12.69 -6.57
CA LEU A 150 10.29 12.87 -6.17
C LEU A 150 11.09 13.68 -7.20
N GLY A 151 10.77 13.56 -8.49
CA GLY A 151 11.52 14.18 -9.58
C GLY A 151 11.18 15.65 -9.85
N GLN A 152 9.91 16.04 -9.72
CA GLN A 152 9.46 17.36 -10.20
C GLN A 152 8.71 18.19 -9.15
N ARG A 153 8.02 17.57 -8.18
CA ARG A 153 7.29 18.34 -7.15
C ARG A 153 8.26 18.94 -6.13
N ASN A 154 8.07 20.23 -5.83
CA ASN A 154 8.75 20.91 -4.73
C ASN A 154 8.32 20.34 -3.37
N ALA A 155 9.06 20.67 -2.30
CA ALA A 155 8.82 20.09 -0.96
C ALA A 155 7.38 20.24 -0.45
N ARG A 156 6.76 21.41 -0.66
CA ARG A 156 5.37 21.67 -0.24
C ARG A 156 4.39 20.79 -1.00
N CYS A 157 4.45 20.80 -2.33
CA CYS A 157 3.58 20.01 -3.17
C CYS A 157 3.78 18.50 -2.91
N ARG A 158 5.03 18.05 -2.81
CA ARG A 158 5.38 16.66 -2.52
C ARG A 158 4.82 16.16 -1.18
N THR A 159 4.95 16.98 -0.14
CA THR A 159 4.44 16.64 1.20
C THR A 159 2.91 16.61 1.21
N ALA A 160 2.25 17.62 0.63
CA ALA A 160 0.79 17.64 0.53
C ALA A 160 0.25 16.46 -0.30
N HIS A 161 0.89 16.13 -1.42
CA HIS A 161 0.54 14.97 -2.25
C HIS A 161 0.61 13.66 -1.46
N PHE A 162 1.73 13.44 -0.75
CA PHE A 162 1.91 12.25 0.08
C PHE A 162 0.83 12.13 1.17
N LEU A 163 0.49 13.24 1.83
CA LEU A 163 -0.57 13.26 2.84
C LEU A 163 -1.94 12.95 2.23
N CYS A 164 -2.24 13.47 1.04
CA CYS A 164 -3.45 13.13 0.29
C CYS A 164 -3.50 11.65 -0.08
N GLU A 165 -2.42 11.10 -0.65
CA GLU A 165 -2.35 9.69 -1.02
C GLU A 165 -2.58 8.79 0.21
N LEU A 166 -1.87 9.06 1.31
CA LEU A 166 -1.98 8.25 2.52
C LEU A 166 -3.38 8.30 3.12
N ALA A 167 -3.99 9.49 3.18
CA ALA A 167 -5.37 9.63 3.61
C ALA A 167 -6.31 8.85 2.67
N TYR A 168 -6.13 9.00 1.36
CA TYR A 168 -6.96 8.34 0.36
C TYR A 168 -6.90 6.80 0.46
N ARG A 169 -5.70 6.25 0.66
CA ARG A 169 -5.48 4.80 0.81
C ARG A 169 -6.03 4.26 2.14
N ALA A 170 -5.90 5.03 3.21
CA ALA A 170 -6.34 4.62 4.55
C ALA A 170 -7.86 4.64 4.74
N HIS A 171 -8.58 5.46 3.97
CA HIS A 171 -10.03 5.57 4.06
C HIS A 171 -10.73 4.74 2.98
N ARG A 172 -11.93 4.21 3.28
CA ARG A 172 -12.76 3.50 2.28
C ARG A 172 -13.44 4.44 1.29
N ARG A 173 -13.46 5.72 1.60
CA ARG A 173 -14.08 6.80 0.81
C ARG A 173 -13.08 7.93 0.69
N THR A 174 -13.29 8.82 -0.27
CA THR A 174 -12.51 10.05 -0.37
C THR A 174 -12.51 10.76 0.99
N PRO A 175 -11.33 11.15 1.51
CA PRO A 175 -11.24 11.88 2.77
C PRO A 175 -12.06 13.18 2.74
N ALA A 176 -12.60 13.55 3.90
CA ALA A 176 -13.28 14.82 4.14
C ALA A 176 -12.58 15.61 5.24
N ASP A 177 -12.98 16.86 5.44
CA ASP A 177 -12.48 17.69 6.54
C ASP A 177 -12.75 16.99 7.89
N GLY A 178 -11.77 17.04 8.79
CA GLY A 178 -11.76 16.30 10.04
C GLY A 178 -11.23 14.86 9.94
N SER A 179 -11.00 14.34 8.73
CA SER A 179 -10.38 13.02 8.54
C SER A 179 -8.98 12.99 9.14
N ARG A 180 -8.62 11.85 9.73
CA ARG A 180 -7.27 11.62 10.26
C ARG A 180 -6.41 10.94 9.23
N ILE A 181 -5.15 11.33 9.17
CA ILE A 181 -4.11 10.63 8.45
C ILE A 181 -3.45 9.69 9.47
N PRO A 182 -3.63 8.37 9.38
CA PRO A 182 -3.08 7.43 10.35
C PRO A 182 -1.58 7.26 10.12
N TYR A 183 -0.83 8.27 10.55
CA TYR A 183 0.63 8.30 10.47
C TYR A 183 1.18 8.20 11.89
N GLY A 184 1.81 7.07 12.22
CA GLY A 184 2.54 6.91 13.48
C GLY A 184 4.04 7.14 13.32
N VAL A 185 4.51 7.45 12.11
CA VAL A 185 5.95 7.44 11.85
C VAL A 185 6.56 8.84 12.07
N THR A 186 7.87 8.85 12.25
CA THR A 186 8.60 10.03 12.72
C THR A 186 8.83 11.07 11.62
N GLN A 187 9.25 12.28 12.00
CA GLN A 187 9.73 13.28 11.02
C GLN A 187 10.98 12.79 10.25
N PHE A 188 11.79 11.93 10.86
CA PHE A 188 12.90 11.28 10.18
C PHE A 188 12.43 10.28 9.12
N ALA A 189 11.39 9.49 9.42
CA ALA A 189 10.79 8.61 8.42
C ALA A 189 10.12 9.41 7.28
N LEU A 190 9.45 10.54 7.58
CA LEU A 190 8.96 11.46 6.54
C LEU A 190 10.08 12.00 5.67
N ALA A 191 11.22 12.35 6.27
CA ALA A 191 12.37 12.87 5.55
C ALA A 191 12.89 11.83 4.55
N ASP A 192 13.03 10.57 4.97
CA ASP A 192 13.43 9.45 4.12
C ASP A 192 12.39 9.17 3.00
N ILE A 193 11.11 9.18 3.35
CA ILE A 193 10.00 9.03 2.38
C ILE A 193 10.03 10.12 1.31
N LEU A 194 10.11 11.38 1.73
CA LEU A 194 9.94 12.53 0.84
C LEU A 194 11.25 12.93 0.16
N GLY A 195 12.38 12.29 0.47
CA GLY A 195 13.69 12.71 -0.01
C GLY A 195 14.04 14.14 0.44
N LEU A 196 13.67 14.49 1.67
CA LEU A 196 13.88 15.81 2.28
C LEU A 196 14.75 15.68 3.53
N THR A 197 15.26 16.80 4.04
CA THR A 197 15.86 16.80 5.39
C THR A 197 14.76 16.87 6.45
N PRO A 198 14.99 16.37 7.68
CA PRO A 198 14.02 16.52 8.77
C PRO A 198 13.63 17.98 9.05
N VAL A 199 14.58 18.92 8.91
CA VAL A 199 14.32 20.36 9.03
C VAL A 199 13.40 20.87 7.92
N HIS A 200 13.60 20.42 6.68
CA HIS A 200 12.72 20.79 5.56
C HIS A 200 11.32 20.18 5.70
N VAL A 201 11.20 18.94 6.17
CA VAL A 201 9.91 18.33 6.52
C VAL A 201 9.20 19.16 7.59
N ASN A 202 9.89 19.50 8.68
CA ASN A 202 9.33 20.27 9.77
C ASN A 202 8.79 21.63 9.30
N ARG A 203 9.60 22.38 8.51
CA ARG A 203 9.20 23.65 7.92
C ARG A 203 8.00 23.50 6.98
N THR A 204 7.97 22.44 6.19
CA THR A 204 6.86 22.20 5.25
C THR A 204 5.56 21.86 5.99
N LEU A 205 5.62 21.02 7.03
CA LEU A 205 4.45 20.73 7.87
C LEU A 205 3.98 21.96 8.65
N GLN A 206 4.88 22.84 9.10
CA GLN A 206 4.51 24.13 9.68
C GLN A 206 3.79 25.02 8.66
N LEU A 207 4.28 25.08 7.42
CA LEU A 207 3.64 25.84 6.36
C LEU A 207 2.22 25.35 6.08
N LEU A 208 2.03 24.04 5.86
CA LEU A 208 0.71 23.45 5.63
C LEU A 208 -0.27 23.69 6.81
N ARG A 209 0.24 23.73 8.05
CA ARG A 209 -0.56 24.11 9.23
C ARG A 209 -0.92 25.60 9.24
N SER A 210 0.04 26.48 8.92
CA SER A 210 -0.21 27.93 8.86
C SER A 210 -1.19 28.33 7.76
N GLU A 211 -1.28 27.52 6.70
CA GLU A 211 -2.26 27.66 5.61
C GLU A 211 -3.63 27.07 5.98
N GLY A 212 -3.78 26.46 7.17
CA GLY A 212 -5.04 25.86 7.62
C GLY A 212 -5.41 24.58 6.89
N LEU A 213 -4.47 23.89 6.24
CA LEU A 213 -4.76 22.67 5.48
C LEU A 213 -4.78 21.42 6.36
N ILE A 214 -3.90 21.39 7.35
CA ILE A 214 -3.77 20.30 8.32
C ILE A 214 -3.59 20.85 9.73
N ASP A 215 -3.84 19.99 10.72
CA ASP A 215 -3.45 20.19 12.12
C ASP A 215 -2.70 18.95 12.64
N THR A 216 -2.06 19.06 13.79
CA THR A 216 -1.42 17.94 14.48
C THR A 216 -2.15 17.60 15.77
N ILE A 217 -2.54 16.34 15.88
CA ILE A 217 -3.15 15.71 17.06
C ILE A 217 -2.15 14.68 17.58
N ASP A 218 -1.95 14.65 18.90
CA ASP A 218 -1.13 13.63 19.56
C ASP A 218 0.28 13.46 18.95
N ARG A 219 0.96 14.59 18.66
CA ARG A 219 2.34 14.72 18.15
C ARG A 219 2.69 14.04 16.81
N SER A 220 1.92 13.08 16.33
CA SER A 220 2.20 12.34 15.08
C SER A 220 1.00 12.20 14.13
N ILE A 221 -0.23 12.34 14.63
CA ILE A 221 -1.44 12.17 13.82
C ILE A 221 -1.83 13.50 13.21
N HIS A 222 -1.92 13.59 11.89
CA HIS A 222 -2.41 14.79 11.23
C HIS A 222 -3.92 14.73 11.01
N ARG A 223 -4.63 15.81 11.38
CA ARG A 223 -6.03 16.01 11.00
C ARG A 223 -6.07 16.88 9.74
N ILE A 224 -6.85 16.47 8.76
CA ILE A 224 -7.13 17.27 7.57
C ILE A 224 -8.13 18.35 7.97
N LEU A 225 -7.80 19.61 7.76
CA LEU A 225 -8.68 20.75 8.04
C LEU A 225 -9.39 21.24 6.78
N ASP A 226 -8.71 21.22 5.63
CA ASP A 226 -9.26 21.53 4.31
C ASP A 226 -8.74 20.52 3.28
N TRP A 227 -9.56 19.51 2.97
CA TRP A 227 -9.23 18.48 1.99
C TRP A 227 -9.04 19.07 0.59
N LYS A 228 -9.90 19.99 0.17
CA LYS A 228 -9.83 20.59 -1.18
C LYS A 228 -8.57 21.43 -1.33
N GLY A 229 -8.24 22.23 -0.31
CA GLY A 229 -7.02 23.00 -0.24
C GLY A 229 -5.78 22.10 -0.24
N LEU A 230 -5.79 20.99 0.51
CA LEU A 230 -4.68 20.04 0.54
C LEU A 230 -4.48 19.33 -0.81
N VAL A 231 -5.58 18.93 -1.47
CA VAL A 231 -5.55 18.38 -2.83
C VAL A 231 -4.94 19.35 -3.82
N LYS A 232 -5.36 20.63 -3.78
CA LYS A 232 -4.78 21.69 -4.62
C LYS A 232 -3.31 21.94 -4.29
N ALA A 233 -2.94 21.91 -3.01
CA ALA A 233 -1.58 22.12 -2.57
C ALA A 233 -0.63 21.00 -3.03
N GLY A 234 -1.13 19.76 -3.08
CA GLY A 234 -0.39 18.58 -3.50
C GLY A 234 -0.51 18.21 -4.97
N ASP A 235 -1.26 18.99 -5.77
CA ASP A 235 -1.60 18.64 -7.15
C ASP A 235 -2.03 17.16 -7.24
N PHE A 236 -2.92 16.76 -6.32
CA PHE A 236 -3.25 15.37 -6.09
C PHE A 236 -4.47 14.95 -6.93
N HIS A 237 -4.29 13.88 -7.71
CA HIS A 237 -5.39 13.25 -8.42
C HIS A 237 -5.37 11.73 -8.16
N PRO A 238 -6.45 11.13 -7.61
CA PRO A 238 -6.43 9.72 -7.18
C PRO A 238 -6.53 8.71 -8.34
N GLY A 239 -6.48 9.14 -9.61
CA GLY A 239 -6.67 8.26 -10.77
C GLY A 239 -5.73 7.05 -10.79
N TYR A 240 -4.46 7.24 -10.43
CA TYR A 240 -3.47 6.15 -10.35
C TYR A 240 -3.76 5.14 -9.22
N LEU A 241 -4.57 5.52 -8.22
CA LEU A 241 -5.02 4.65 -7.13
C LEU A 241 -6.29 3.87 -7.47
N LYS A 242 -6.89 4.17 -8.63
CA LYS A 242 -8.25 3.76 -8.99
C LYS A 242 -8.36 2.94 -10.26
N LEU A 243 -7.25 2.58 -10.95
CA LEU A 243 -7.21 1.91 -12.27
C LEU A 243 -8.60 1.41 -12.70
N ASP A 244 -9.21 2.23 -13.56
CA ASP A 244 -10.64 2.53 -13.59
C ASP A 244 -11.57 1.33 -13.37
N GLU A 245 -12.43 1.44 -12.35
CA GLU A 245 -13.54 0.51 -12.08
C GLU A 245 -14.44 0.29 -13.32
N GLU A 246 -14.54 1.28 -14.22
CA GLU A 246 -15.37 1.24 -15.44
C GLU A 246 -14.62 0.72 -16.69
N ALA A 247 -13.31 0.91 -16.81
CA ALA A 247 -12.56 0.43 -17.99
C ALA A 247 -12.35 -1.09 -17.96
N MET A 248 -12.42 -1.70 -16.77
CA MET A 248 -12.13 -3.12 -16.57
C MET A 248 -13.39 -4.01 -16.54
N THR A 249 -14.60 -3.43 -16.51
CA THR A 249 -15.87 -4.19 -16.62
C THR A 249 -16.05 -4.91 -17.96
N GLY A 250 -15.29 -4.54 -19.00
CA GLY A 250 -15.30 -5.20 -20.30
C GLY A 250 -14.63 -6.58 -20.33
N TRP A 251 -13.80 -6.91 -19.33
CA TRP A 251 -13.17 -8.23 -19.22
C TRP A 251 -13.99 -9.12 -18.29
N SER A 252 -15.22 -9.44 -18.68
CA SER A 252 -15.98 -10.49 -17.99
C SER A 252 -15.19 -11.80 -18.09
N CYS A 253 -14.74 -12.36 -16.96
CA CYS A 253 -14.13 -13.69 -16.87
C CYS A 253 -15.13 -14.83 -17.17
N HIS A 254 -15.90 -14.71 -18.24
CA HIS A 254 -16.62 -15.84 -18.82
C HIS A 254 -15.70 -16.47 -19.87
N PRO A 255 -15.28 -17.74 -19.70
CA PRO A 255 -14.82 -18.49 -20.84
C PRO A 255 -16.05 -18.75 -21.70
N GLN A 256 -16.30 -17.89 -22.70
CA GLN A 256 -17.07 -18.36 -23.86
C GLN A 256 -16.16 -19.34 -24.59
N VAL A 257 -16.19 -20.58 -24.09
CA VAL A 257 -15.78 -21.75 -24.86
C VAL A 257 -16.73 -21.79 -26.05
N ALA A 258 -16.32 -21.16 -27.14
CA ALA A 258 -16.84 -21.49 -28.46
C ALA A 258 -16.26 -22.87 -28.80
N LEU A 259 -16.96 -23.93 -28.37
CA LEU A 259 -16.90 -25.22 -29.06
C LEU A 259 -17.55 -24.97 -30.43
N ALA A 260 -16.72 -24.61 -31.41
CA ALA A 260 -17.08 -24.76 -32.80
C ALA A 260 -16.83 -26.22 -33.18
N ASN A 261 -17.92 -26.91 -33.50
CA ASN A 261 -17.94 -28.16 -34.26
C ASN A 261 -17.31 -27.97 -35.63
#